data_AF-A0A356RCZ2-F1
#
_entry.id   AF-A0A356RCZ2-F1
#
_cell.length_a   1.000
_cell.length_b   1.000
_cell.length_c   1.000
_cell.angle_alpha   90.00
_cell.angle_beta   90.00
_cell.angle_gamma   90.00
#
_symmetry.space_group_name_H-M   'P 1'
#
loop_
_entity.id
_entity.type
_entity.pdbx_description
1 polymer ?
#
loop_
_entity_poly.entity_id
_entity_poly.type
_entity_poly.pdbx_seq_one_letter_code
_entity_poly.pdbx_strand_id
1 'polypeptide(L)' 'MFRKIQHIHLVGIGGSGMSGIAEVLLTLGYKVTGSDVGPSDAIRRLEE' A
#
# COMPACT_ATOMS: atom_id res chain seq x y z
N MET A 1 19.73 -0.97 -15.20
CA MET A 1 18.89 -2.13 -14.85
C MET A 1 18.20 -1.79 -13.54
N PHE A 2 16.89 -1.48 -13.55
CA PHE A 2 16.16 -1.15 -12.33
C PHE A 2 16.28 -2.34 -11.36
N ARG A 3 16.89 -2.13 -10.18
CA ARG A 3 16.93 -3.13 -9.10
C ARG A 3 15.50 -3.62 -8.92
N LYS A 4 15.28 -4.95 -8.90
CA LYS A 4 13.98 -5.57 -8.63
C LYS A 4 13.41 -4.95 -7.35
N ILE A 5 12.52 -3.97 -7.48
CA ILE A 5 11.81 -3.40 -6.34
C ILE A 5 10.82 -4.49 -5.93
N GLN A 6 11.19 -5.25 -4.90
CA GLN A 6 10.36 -6.35 -4.41
C GLN A 6 9.36 -5.88 -3.37
N HIS A 7 9.61 -4.73 -2.74
CA HIS A 7 8.87 -4.28 -1.58
C HIS A 7 8.74 -2.75 -1.57
N ILE A 8 7.51 -2.26 -1.44
CA ILE A 8 7.16 -0.85 -1.41
C ILE A 8 6.50 -0.56 -0.05
N HIS A 9 6.97 0.49 0.63
CA HIS A 9 6.39 0.95 1.89
C HIS A 9 5.71 2.31 1.70
N LEU A 10 4.44 2.42 2.05
CA LEU A 10 3.63 3.63 1.88
C LEU A 10 3.34 4.29 3.23
N VAL A 11 3.79 5.54 3.40
CA VAL A 11 3.48 6.36 4.58
C VAL A 11 2.19 7.15 4.32
N GLY A 12 1.21 7.06 5.21
CA GLY A 12 -0.14 7.58 5.00
C GLY A 12 -1.00 6.68 4.11
N ILE A 13 -0.82 5.35 4.19
CA ILE A 13 -1.47 4.37 3.31
C ILE A 13 -3.00 4.37 3.40
N GLY A 14 -3.57 4.84 4.52
CA GLY A 14 -5.00 4.96 4.75
C GLY A 14 -5.64 6.20 4.13
N GLY A 15 -4.84 7.11 3.55
CA GLY A 15 -5.36 8.25 2.78
C GLY A 15 -5.99 7.83 1.46
N SER A 16 -7.03 8.54 1.01
CA SER A 16 -7.83 8.17 -0.17
C SER A 16 -7.05 7.96 -1.46
N GLY A 17 -5.96 8.70 -1.67
CA GLY A 17 -5.08 8.52 -2.83
C GLY A 17 -4.10 7.36 -2.67
N MET A 18 -3.52 7.23 -1.47
CA MET A 18 -2.49 6.23 -1.20
C MET A 18 -3.06 4.82 -1.12
N SER A 19 -4.29 4.67 -0.61
CA SER A 19 -4.97 3.38 -0.55
C SER A 19 -5.23 2.81 -1.95
N GLY A 20 -5.66 3.65 -2.90
CA GLY A 20 -5.85 3.23 -4.29
C GLY A 20 -4.53 2.84 -4.98
N ILE A 21 -3.45 3.59 -4.72
CA ILE A 21 -2.12 3.22 -5.24
C ILE A 21 -1.66 1.89 -4.63
N ALA A 22 -1.86 1.67 -3.33
CA ALA A 22 -1.52 0.42 -2.66
C ALA A 22 -2.23 -0.78 -3.29
N GLU A 23 -3.52 -0.63 -3.58
CA GLU A 23 -4.38 -1.66 -4.18
C GLU A 23 -3.90 -2.05 -5.59
N VAL A 24 -3.54 -1.05 -6.41
CA VAL A 24 -2.96 -1.30 -7.75
C VAL A 24 -1.61 -1.99 -7.65
N LEU A 25 -0.74 -1.58 -6.73
CA LEU A 25 0.58 -2.19 -6.55
C LEU A 25 0.47 -3.65 -6.08
N LEU A 26 -0.45 -3.94 -5.15
CA LEU A 26 -0.76 -5.31 -4.72
C LEU A 26 -1.29 -6.14 -5.90
N THR A 27 -2.21 -5.59 -6.70
CA THR A 27 -2.75 -6.25 -7.91
C THR A 27 -1.65 -6.58 -8.93
N LEU A 28 -0.64 -5.71 -9.06
CA LEU A 28 0.52 -5.93 -9.92
C LEU A 28 1.55 -6.92 -9.35
N GLY A 29 1.30 -7.49 -8.16
CA GLY A 29 2.15 -8.49 -7.53
C GLY A 29 3.33 -7.92 -6.75
N TYR A 30 3.34 -6.62 -6.46
CA TYR A 30 4.33 -6.04 -5.55
C TYR A 30 3.98 -6.36 -4.10
N LYS A 31 5.00 -6.59 -3.28
CA LYS A 31 4.80 -6.58 -1.83
C LYS A 31 4.62 -5.13 -1.39
N VAL A 32 3.51 -4.83 -0.72
CA VAL A 32 3.24 -3.51 -0.15
C VAL A 32 3.13 -3.63 1.36
N THR A 33 3.74 -2.68 2.07
CA THR A 33 3.49 -2.41 3.49
C THR A 33 3.18 -0.93 3.66
N GLY A 34 2.65 -0.52 4.80
CA GLY A 34 2.43 0.89 5.07
C GLY A 34 2.27 1.23 6.53
N SER A 35 2.23 2.53 6.80
CA SER A 35 1.99 3.09 8.13
C SER A 35 0.98 4.23 8.02
N ASP A 36 0.15 4.39 9.03
CA ASP A 36 -0.75 5.54 9.16
C ASP A 36 -0.90 5.92 10.65
N VAL A 37 -1.49 7.09 10.92
CA VAL A 37 -1.68 7.63 12.27
C VAL A 37 -2.74 6.83 13.05
N GLY A 38 -3.68 6.19 12.35
CA GLY A 38 -4.72 5.38 12.96
C GLY A 38 -5.36 4.41 11.98
N PRO A 39 -6.21 3.49 12.48
CA PRO A 39 -6.95 2.57 11.63
C PRO A 39 -7.97 3.33 10.78
N SER A 40 -8.21 2.84 9.56
CA SER A 40 -9.24 3.35 8.67
C SER A 40 -9.89 2.21 7.88
N ASP A 41 -11.08 2.44 7.34
CA ASP A 41 -11.74 1.44 6.49
C ASP A 41 -10.92 1.15 5.22
N ALA A 42 -10.13 2.12 4.74
CA ALA A 42 -9.20 1.90 3.65
C ALA A 42 -8.07 0.93 4.03
N ILE A 43 -7.51 1.05 5.24
CA ILE A 43 -6.48 0.12 5.73
C ILE A 43 -7.06 -1.28 5.89
N ARG A 44 -8.26 -1.41 6.46
CA ARG A 44 -8.92 -2.73 6.64
C ARG A 44 -9.07 -3.49 5.33
N ARG A 45 -9.45 -2.82 4.25
CA ARG A 45 -9.58 -3.42 2.92
C ARG A 45 -8.25 -3.89 2.33
N LEU A 46 -7.14 -3.22 2.69
CA LEU A 46 -5.80 -3.61 2.24
C LEU A 46 -5.21 -4.77 3.04
N GLU A 47 -5.82 -5.11 4.19
CA GLU A 47 -5.43 -6.24 5.05
C GLU A 47 -6.18 -7.54 4.73
N GLU A 48 -7.24 -7.48 3.90
CA GLU A 48 -7.99 -8.64 3.37
C GLU A 48 -7.23 -9.36 2.24
#